data_AF-A0AAJ1TGK2-F1
#
_entry.id   AF-A0AAJ1TGK2-F1
#
_cell.length_a   1.000
_cell.length_b   1.000
_cell.length_c   1.000
_cell.angle_alpha   90.00
_cell.angle_beta   90.00
_cell.angle_gamma   90.00
#
_symmetry.space_group_name_H-M   'P 1'
#
loop_
_entity.id
_entity.type
_entity.pdbx_description
1 polymer ?
#
loop_
_entity_poly.entity_id
_entity_poly.type
_entity_poly.pdbx_seq_one_letter_code
_entity_poly.pdbx_strand_id
1 'polypeptide(L)'
;MKENQGRGRPAGTTKLTPDIQRKICDCLRMGNYMETAAAFVGIHKTTLYDWLKKGASAPASNQYRKFADAVGKAMSEAEMRDVALIAQSAKTNWQAAAWRLERKYPARWGRRTQHEVSGKDGNPIEVSSPKQMLVDRLEQLAKKREEKP
;
A
#
# COMPACT_ATOMS: atom_id res chain seq x y z
N MET A 1 32.74 33.10 -22.30
CA MET A 1 31.92 32.25 -21.41
C MET A 1 30.56 32.05 -22.07
N LYS A 2 30.19 30.82 -22.47
CA LYS A 2 28.87 30.56 -23.06
C LYS A 2 27.90 30.25 -21.92
N GLU A 3 26.93 31.13 -21.72
CA GLU A 3 25.83 30.92 -20.78
C GLU A 3 25.06 29.64 -21.14
N ASN A 4 25.00 28.72 -20.19
CA ASN A 4 24.24 27.48 -20.31
C ASN A 4 22.76 27.80 -20.11
N GLN A 5 22.07 28.21 -21.18
CA GLN A 5 20.62 28.32 -21.17
C GLN A 5 20.03 26.91 -21.00
N GLY A 6 19.60 26.58 -19.77
CA GLY A 6 19.01 25.29 -19.44
C GLY A 6 17.85 24.97 -20.39
N ARG A 7 17.90 23.78 -21.00
CA ARG A 7 16.83 23.30 -21.90
C ARG A 7 15.48 23.39 -21.17
N GLY A 8 14.61 24.28 -21.64
CA GLY A 8 13.24 24.40 -21.18
C GLY A 8 12.49 23.08 -21.35
N ARG A 9 11.43 22.89 -20.54
CA ARG A 9 10.61 21.67 -20.57
C ARG A 9 9.99 21.50 -21.98
N PRO A 10 10.01 20.30 -22.58
CA PRO A 10 9.54 20.08 -23.95
C PRO A 10 8.12 20.61 -24.18
N ALA A 11 7.91 21.18 -25.36
CA ALA A 11 6.60 21.62 -25.84
C ALA A 11 5.59 20.47 -25.76
N GLY A 12 4.37 20.77 -25.29
CA GLY A 12 3.34 19.75 -25.05
C GLY A 12 3.30 19.21 -23.63
N THR A 13 4.16 19.66 -22.71
CA THR A 13 3.96 19.31 -21.30
C THR A 13 2.73 20.01 -20.73
N THR A 14 1.74 19.22 -20.30
CA THR A 14 0.61 19.70 -19.49
C THR A 14 1.13 20.42 -18.23
N LYS A 15 0.65 21.64 -18.01
CA LYS A 15 1.00 22.45 -16.83
C LYS A 15 -0.01 22.20 -15.72
N LEU A 16 0.43 22.38 -14.48
CA LEU A 16 -0.50 22.47 -13.35
C LEU A 16 -1.27 23.79 -13.49
N THR A 17 -2.56 23.70 -13.75
CA THR A 17 -3.48 24.83 -13.80
C THR A 17 -4.52 24.74 -12.69
N PRO A 18 -5.19 25.83 -12.31
CA PRO A 18 -6.28 25.78 -11.33
C PRO A 18 -7.41 24.82 -11.72
N ASP A 19 -7.73 24.70 -13.01
CA ASP A 19 -8.74 23.74 -13.51
C ASP A 19 -8.29 22.28 -13.32
N ILE A 20 -7.05 21.95 -13.70
CA ILE A 20 -6.50 20.60 -13.52
C ILE A 20 -6.43 20.24 -12.03
N GLN A 21 -5.95 21.16 -11.19
CA GLN A 21 -5.92 20.96 -9.74
C GLN A 21 -7.33 20.68 -9.20
N ARG A 22 -8.32 21.49 -9.57
CA ARG A 22 -9.72 21.29 -9.13
C ARG A 22 -10.22 19.91 -9.54
N LYS A 23 -10.11 19.54 -10.81
CA LYS A 23 -10.58 18.24 -11.33
C LYS A 23 -9.90 17.05 -10.64
N ILE A 24 -8.60 17.14 -10.38
CA ILE A 24 -7.87 16.13 -9.61
C ILE A 24 -8.44 16.03 -8.19
N CYS A 25 -8.57 17.16 -7.48
CA CYS A 25 -9.08 17.16 -6.11
C CYS A 25 -10.52 16.65 -6.02
N ASP A 26 -11.39 17.04 -6.96
CA ASP A 26 -12.78 16.56 -7.02
C ASP A 26 -12.84 15.04 -7.21
N CYS A 27 -12.03 14.49 -8.13
CA CYS A 27 -11.92 13.06 -8.36
C CYS A 27 -11.45 12.31 -7.09
N LEU A 28 -10.46 12.86 -6.38
CA LEU A 28 -9.94 12.27 -5.14
C LEU A 28 -10.96 12.33 -4.00
N ARG A 29 -11.72 13.42 -3.85
CA ARG A 29 -12.80 13.53 -2.84
C ARG A 29 -13.88 12.45 -3.01
N MET A 30 -14.11 12.01 -4.25
CA MET A 30 -14.99 10.90 -4.55
C MET A 30 -14.42 9.52 -4.16
N GLY A 31 -13.19 9.47 -3.63
CA GLY A 31 -12.54 8.24 -3.19
C GLY A 31 -11.74 7.51 -4.26
N ASN A 32 -11.48 8.15 -5.42
CA ASN A 32 -10.69 7.55 -6.48
C ASN A 32 -9.19 7.53 -6.17
N TYR A 33 -8.46 6.62 -6.82
CA TYR A 33 -7.01 6.55 -6.77
C TYR A 33 -6.34 7.70 -7.53
N MET A 34 -5.10 8.00 -7.15
CA MET A 34 -4.27 9.05 -7.76
C MET A 34 -4.08 8.84 -9.27
N GLU A 35 -3.86 7.60 -9.70
CA GLU A 35 -3.71 7.23 -11.10
C GLU A 35 -5.00 7.43 -11.89
N THR A 36 -6.16 7.15 -11.26
CA THR A 36 -7.47 7.42 -11.85
C THR A 36 -7.67 8.93 -12.05
N ALA A 37 -7.32 9.74 -11.05
CA ALA A 37 -7.39 11.20 -11.14
C ALA A 37 -6.43 11.75 -12.21
N ALA A 38 -5.22 11.19 -12.34
CA ALA A 38 -4.26 11.55 -13.38
C ALA A 38 -4.79 11.24 -14.78
N ALA A 39 -5.29 10.02 -14.99
CA ALA A 39 -5.89 9.60 -16.26
C ALA A 39 -7.12 10.44 -16.62
N PHE A 40 -7.97 10.75 -15.64
CA PHE A 40 -9.17 11.58 -15.81
C PHE A 40 -8.88 12.97 -16.39
N VAL A 41 -7.76 13.58 -16.00
CA VAL A 41 -7.35 14.90 -16.52
C VAL A 41 -6.35 14.81 -17.68
N GLY A 42 -6.10 13.61 -18.21
CA GLY A 42 -5.24 13.39 -19.37
C GLY A 42 -3.74 13.57 -19.12
N ILE A 43 -3.25 13.27 -17.90
CA ILE A 43 -1.82 13.30 -17.59
C ILE A 43 -1.31 11.91 -17.19
N HIS A 44 -0.04 11.64 -17.52
CA HIS A 44 0.62 10.44 -17.03
C HIS A 44 0.82 10.53 -15.50
N LYS A 45 0.63 9.42 -14.77
CA LYS A 45 0.76 9.38 -13.31
C LYS A 45 2.08 9.96 -12.79
N THR A 46 3.19 9.74 -13.50
CA THR A 46 4.50 10.32 -13.14
C THR A 46 4.47 11.84 -13.08
N THR A 47 3.71 12.50 -13.97
CA THR A 47 3.58 13.97 -13.94
C THR A 47 2.91 14.44 -12.66
N LEU A 48 1.86 13.74 -12.24
CA LEU A 48 1.16 14.02 -10.98
C LEU A 48 2.09 13.83 -9.77
N TYR A 49 2.80 12.71 -9.69
CA TYR A 49 3.74 12.45 -8.60
C TYR A 49 4.92 13.43 -8.58
N ASP A 50 5.44 13.83 -9.74
CA ASP A 50 6.49 14.85 -9.85
C ASP A 50 6.01 16.20 -9.30
N TRP A 51 4.76 16.59 -9.55
CA TRP A 51 4.17 17.80 -8.98
C TRP A 51 4.08 17.72 -7.47
N LEU A 52 3.66 16.58 -6.91
CA LEU A 52 3.63 16.38 -5.46
C LEU A 52 5.03 16.40 -4.85
N LYS A 53 6.01 15.75 -5.49
CA LYS A 53 7.41 15.74 -5.05
C LYS A 53 7.99 17.15 -5.01
N LYS A 54 7.68 17.99 -6.02
CA LYS A 54 8.06 19.41 -6.03
C LYS A 54 7.42 20.19 -4.89
N GLY A 55 6.20 19.84 -4.50
CA GLY A 55 5.48 20.47 -3.38
C GLY A 55 6.07 20.15 -2.02
N ALA A 56 6.51 18.91 -1.78
CA ALA A 56 6.90 18.41 -0.47
C ALA A 56 7.94 19.28 0.28
N SER A 57 8.96 19.77 -0.44
CA SER A 57 10.04 20.61 0.14
C SER A 57 9.91 22.09 -0.22
N ALA A 58 8.84 22.50 -0.92
CA ALA A 58 8.69 23.88 -1.37
C ALA A 58 8.06 24.78 -0.29
N PRO A 59 8.36 26.10 -0.29
CA PRO A 59 7.69 27.07 0.57
C PRO A 59 6.17 27.09 0.37
N ALA A 60 5.42 27.51 1.39
CA ALA A 60 3.95 27.56 1.37
C ALA A 60 3.37 28.44 0.24
N SER A 61 4.12 29.43 -0.25
CA SER A 61 3.72 30.27 -1.38
C SER A 61 3.76 29.55 -2.73
N ASN A 62 4.50 28.44 -2.84
CA ASN A 62 4.69 27.70 -4.09
C ASN A 62 3.41 26.98 -4.55
N GLN A 63 3.10 27.07 -5.85
CA GLN A 63 1.91 26.42 -6.44
C GLN A 63 1.89 24.90 -6.22
N TYR A 64 3.03 24.22 -6.29
CA TYR A 64 3.12 22.78 -6.09
C TYR A 64 2.91 22.39 -4.64
N ARG A 65 3.32 23.25 -3.69
CA ARG A 65 3.03 23.06 -2.27
C ARG A 65 1.54 23.17 -2.00
N LYS A 66 0.90 24.25 -2.46
CA LYS A 66 -0.56 24.45 -2.36
C LYS A 66 -1.35 23.30 -3.00
N PHE A 67 -0.87 22.79 -4.14
CA PHE A 67 -1.44 21.62 -4.80
C PHE A 67 -1.31 20.35 -3.96
N ALA A 68 -0.13 20.07 -3.42
CA ALA A 68 0.09 18.90 -2.56
C ALA A 68 -0.78 18.94 -1.30
N ASP A 69 -0.88 20.10 -0.66
CA ASP A 69 -1.74 20.31 0.51
C ASP A 69 -3.23 20.11 0.15
N ALA A 70 -3.66 20.59 -1.02
CA ALA A 70 -5.03 20.39 -1.52
C ALA A 70 -5.36 18.93 -1.84
N VAL A 71 -4.40 18.20 -2.42
CA VAL A 71 -4.52 16.75 -2.66
C VAL A 71 -4.63 15.98 -1.35
N GLY A 72 -3.76 16.27 -0.38
CA GLY A 72 -3.83 15.66 0.95
C GLY A 72 -5.18 15.92 1.63
N LYS A 73 -5.66 17.17 1.59
CA LYS A 73 -6.99 17.52 2.10
C LYS A 73 -8.11 16.76 1.40
N ALA A 74 -8.10 16.67 0.06
CA ALA A 74 -9.11 15.94 -0.71
C ALA A 74 -9.18 14.46 -0.35
N MET A 75 -8.02 13.81 -0.13
CA MET A 75 -7.95 12.42 0.31
C MET A 75 -8.47 12.24 1.73
N SER A 76 -8.14 13.15 2.66
CA SER A 76 -8.69 13.11 4.03
C SER A 76 -10.20 13.33 4.05
N GLU A 77 -10.73 14.23 3.20
CA GLU A 77 -12.16 14.44 3.03
C GLU A 77 -12.86 13.18 2.52
N ALA A 78 -12.24 12.47 1.57
CA ALA A 78 -12.74 11.19 1.08
C ALA A 78 -12.82 10.14 2.19
N GLU A 79 -11.72 9.94 2.93
CA GLU A 79 -11.68 8.98 4.04
C GLU A 79 -12.73 9.30 5.12
N MET A 80 -12.85 10.58 5.51
CA MET A 80 -13.86 11.02 6.47
C MET A 80 -15.28 10.71 6.00
N ARG A 81 -15.59 10.98 4.72
CA ARG A 81 -16.89 10.67 4.11
C ARG A 81 -17.19 9.18 4.16
N ASP A 82 -16.22 8.32 3.81
CA ASP A 82 -16.37 6.87 3.84
C ASP A 82 -16.59 6.35 5.27
N VAL A 83 -15.81 6.84 6.24
CA VAL A 83 -15.99 6.49 7.66
C VAL A 83 -17.36 6.94 8.18
N ALA A 84 -17.83 8.12 7.78
CA ALA A 84 -19.15 8.63 8.14
C ALA A 84 -20.28 7.77 7.55
N LEU A 85 -20.13 7.33 6.29
CA LEU A 85 -21.10 6.44 5.65
C LEU A 85 -21.18 5.08 6.37
N ILE A 86 -20.05 4.51 6.76
CA ILE A 86 -19.99 3.27 7.54
C ILE A 86 -20.64 3.49 8.92
N ALA A 87 -20.37 4.61 9.58
CA ALA A 87 -20.98 4.95 10.86
C ALA A 87 -22.50 5.13 10.75
N GLN A 88 -23.00 5.69 9.63
CA GLN A 88 -24.43 5.81 9.36
C GLN A 88 -25.07 4.44 9.11
N SER A 89 -24.44 3.58 8.31
CA SER A 89 -24.90 2.20 8.07
C SER A 89 -24.96 1.38 9.36
N ALA A 90 -23.99 1.56 10.25
CA ALA A 90 -23.93 0.91 11.56
C ALA A 90 -25.14 1.20 12.48
N LYS A 91 -25.96 2.23 12.20
CA LYS A 91 -27.20 2.50 12.94
C LYS A 91 -28.29 1.44 12.72
N THR A 92 -28.26 0.75 11.58
CA THR A 92 -29.29 -0.25 11.20
C THR A 92 -28.69 -1.60 10.79
N ASN A 93 -27.39 -1.66 10.49
CA ASN A 93 -26.68 -2.89 10.17
C ASN A 93 -25.56 -3.15 11.18
N TRP A 94 -25.77 -4.11 12.08
CA TRP A 94 -24.78 -4.49 13.09
C TRP A 94 -23.47 -4.98 12.48
N GLN A 95 -23.48 -5.57 11.28
CA GLN A 95 -22.26 -6.04 10.61
C GLN A 95 -21.34 -4.86 10.25
N ALA A 96 -21.90 -3.70 9.90
CA ALA A 96 -21.10 -2.50 9.66
C ALA A 96 -20.46 -1.99 10.96
N ALA A 97 -21.16 -2.08 12.09
CA ALA A 97 -20.60 -1.77 13.41
C ALA A 97 -19.48 -2.74 13.80
N ALA A 98 -19.70 -4.05 13.61
CA ALA A 98 -18.72 -5.10 13.87
C ALA A 98 -17.46 -4.93 13.01
N TRP A 99 -17.62 -4.79 11.69
CA TRP A 99 -16.53 -4.56 10.73
C TRP A 99 -15.67 -3.34 11.12
N ARG A 100 -16.32 -2.24 11.54
CA ARG A 100 -15.61 -1.04 11.98
C ARG A 100 -14.81 -1.28 13.27
N LEU A 101 -15.39 -1.98 14.24
CA LEU A 101 -14.74 -2.29 15.52
C LEU A 101 -13.55 -3.26 15.33
N GLU A 102 -13.72 -4.29 14.51
CA GLU A 102 -12.67 -5.26 14.16
C GLU A 102 -11.43 -4.56 13.59
N ARG A 103 -11.62 -3.56 12.73
CA ARG A 103 -10.51 -2.86 12.06
C ARG A 103 -9.93 -1.73 12.90
N LYS A 104 -10.75 -1.04 13.70
CA LYS A 104 -10.29 0.03 14.59
C LYS A 104 -9.57 -0.49 15.82
N TYR A 105 -9.99 -1.63 16.36
CA TYR A 105 -9.37 -2.25 17.53
C TYR A 105 -9.16 -3.77 17.33
N PRO A 106 -8.26 -4.17 16.42
CA PRO A 106 -8.07 -5.57 16.05
C PRO A 106 -7.65 -6.46 17.23
N ALA A 107 -6.90 -5.94 18.21
CA ALA A 107 -6.54 -6.71 19.40
C ALA A 107 -7.75 -7.09 20.29
N ARG A 108 -8.80 -6.26 20.30
CA ARG A 108 -10.00 -6.44 21.14
C ARG A 108 -11.11 -7.17 20.40
N TRP A 109 -11.35 -6.81 19.14
CA TRP A 109 -12.49 -7.28 18.36
C TRP A 109 -12.10 -8.12 17.14
N GLY A 110 -10.82 -8.12 16.75
CA GLY A 110 -10.37 -8.87 15.58
C GLY A 110 -10.55 -10.38 15.76
N ARG A 111 -10.76 -11.07 14.65
CA ARG A 111 -10.93 -12.52 14.62
C ARG A 111 -9.69 -13.20 15.19
N ARG A 112 -9.86 -13.93 16.29
CA ARG A 112 -8.84 -14.81 16.85
C ARG A 112 -8.93 -16.16 16.17
N THR A 113 -7.94 -16.50 15.36
CA THR A 113 -7.82 -17.84 14.80
C THR A 113 -6.97 -18.69 15.75
N GLN A 114 -7.54 -19.78 16.26
CA GLN A 114 -6.74 -20.84 16.87
C GLN A 114 -6.37 -21.83 15.78
N HIS A 115 -5.08 -22.06 15.61
CA HIS A 115 -4.57 -23.09 14.72
C HIS A 115 -4.01 -24.22 15.57
N GLU A 116 -4.56 -25.42 15.38
CA GLU A 116 -3.91 -26.64 15.83
C GLU A 116 -2.88 -27.03 14.77
N VAL A 117 -1.63 -27.21 15.19
CA VAL A 117 -0.54 -27.64 14.32
C VAL A 117 -0.08 -29.01 14.78
N SER A 118 -0.41 -30.02 13.99
CA SER A 118 -0.03 -31.41 14.22
C SER A 118 0.65 -32.00 12.98
N GLY A 119 1.44 -33.04 13.21
CA GLY A 119 1.99 -33.88 12.17
C GLY A 119 0.92 -34.74 11.50
N LYS A 120 1.34 -35.57 10.55
CA LYS A 120 0.44 -36.46 9.81
C LYS A 120 -0.42 -37.28 10.79
N ASP A 121 -1.72 -37.34 10.54
CA ASP A 121 -2.71 -38.07 11.34
C ASP A 121 -2.79 -37.63 12.82
N GLY A 122 -2.43 -36.37 13.13
CA GLY A 122 -2.47 -35.83 14.49
C GLY A 122 -1.25 -36.17 15.34
N ASN A 123 -0.24 -36.82 14.75
CA ASN A 123 0.99 -37.20 15.44
C ASN A 123 1.89 -35.98 15.73
N PRO A 124 2.94 -36.13 16.57
CA PRO A 124 3.94 -35.09 16.75
C PRO A 124 4.53 -34.60 15.41
N ILE A 125 4.86 -33.31 15.34
CA ILE A 125 5.53 -32.75 14.17
C ILE A 125 6.93 -33.37 14.09
N GLU A 126 7.18 -34.15 13.04
CA GLU A 126 8.50 -34.67 12.74
C GLU A 126 9.40 -33.51 12.30
N VAL A 127 10.33 -33.12 13.16
CA VAL A 127 11.37 -32.13 12.84
C VAL A 127 12.70 -32.83 12.65
N SER A 128 13.28 -32.69 11.46
CA SER A 128 14.63 -33.14 11.18
C SER A 128 15.59 -31.96 11.31
N SER A 129 16.54 -32.06 12.25
CA SER A 129 17.59 -31.04 12.37
C SER A 129 18.67 -31.27 11.31
N PRO A 130 19.37 -30.23 10.83
CA PRO A 130 20.48 -30.40 9.89
C PRO A 130 21.56 -31.35 10.40
N LYS A 131 21.81 -31.36 11.72
CA LYS A 131 22.71 -32.30 12.37
C LYS A 131 22.19 -33.74 12.27
N GLN A 132 20.90 -33.95 12.51
CA GLN A 132 20.27 -35.25 12.37
C GLN A 132 20.34 -35.75 10.92
N MET A 133 20.03 -34.89 9.95
CA MET A 133 20.17 -35.22 8.52
C MET A 133 21.60 -35.62 8.15
N LEU A 134 22.60 -34.93 8.70
CA LEU A 134 24.02 -35.27 8.49
C LEU A 134 24.39 -36.62 9.10
N VAL A 135 23.93 -36.89 10.33
CA VAL A 135 24.15 -38.17 11.01
C VAL A 135 23.51 -39.31 10.21
N ASP A 136 22.23 -39.19 9.86
CA ASP A 136 21.51 -40.20 9.08
C ASP A 136 22.20 -40.46 7.74
N ARG A 137 22.71 -39.41 7.08
CA ARG A 137 23.45 -39.54 5.82
C ARG A 137 24.81 -40.22 5.99
N LEU A 138 25.54 -39.92 7.05
CA LEU A 138 26.82 -40.58 7.37
C LEU A 138 26.59 -42.07 7.67
N GLU A 139 25.55 -42.41 8.43
CA GLU A 139 25.18 -43.80 8.71
C GLU A 139 24.82 -44.58 7.45
N GLN A 140 24.06 -43.97 6.52
CA GLN A 140 23.75 -44.58 5.24
C GLN A 140 25.00 -44.82 4.38
N LEU A 141 25.96 -43.90 4.39
CA LEU A 141 27.22 -44.05 3.66
C LEU A 141 28.13 -45.12 4.27
N ALA A 142 28.13 -45.27 5.60
CA ALA A 142 28.86 -46.32 6.29
C ALA A 142 28.32 -47.71 5.95
N LYS A 143 26.99 -47.91 6.02
CA LYS A 143 26.34 -49.19 5.64
C LYS A 143 26.62 -49.57 4.19
N LYS A 144 26.51 -48.62 3.25
CA LYS A 144 26.83 -48.85 1.83
C LYS A 144 28.30 -49.23 1.58
N ARG A 145 29.21 -48.85 2.48
CA ARG A 145 30.63 -49.20 2.37
C ARG A 145 30.90 -50.63 2.86
N GLU A 146 30.18 -51.10 3.87
CA GLU A 146 30.27 -52.47 4.40
C GLU A 146 29.61 -53.50 3.46
N GLU A 147 28.58 -53.09 2.72
CA GLU A 147 27.89 -53.94 1.73
C GLU A 147 28.61 -54.05 0.37
N LYS A 148 29.73 -53.35 0.19
CA LYS A 148 30.53 -53.41 -1.03
C LYS A 148 31.66 -54.45 -0.83
N PRO A 149 31.63 -55.60 -1.53
CA PRO A 149 32.61 -56.67 -1.36
C PRO A 149 34.04 -56.25 -1.76
#